data_AF-A0A520U6D5-F1
#
_entry.id   AF-A0A520U6D5-F1
#
_cell.length_a   1.000
_cell.length_b   1.000
_cell.length_c   1.000
_cell.angle_alpha   90.00
_cell.angle_beta   90.00
_cell.angle_gamma   90.00
#
_symmetry.space_group_name_H-M   'P 1'
#
loop_
_entity.id
_entity.type
_entity.pdbx_description
1 polymer ?
#
loop_
_entity_poly.entity_id
_entity_poly.type
_entity_poly.pdbx_seq_one_letter_code
_entity_poly.pdbx_strand_id
1 'polypeptide(L)'
;MSTQPLALITGFGGINSAGRSSSYLAYKNMVFDSLTSKEQLEVLQDLAVLQGKIEPIGRSWETSSGDSIDLKKYLTDNASNIRSDSMVRELDRDIYDKDNIILDKIGASAAGQLPKGFDPSSLYPARQHPKALQMTVFGMGDALGQLGIDWKTIQEKIDPDEVAVFSGAAIGQLDGFGFGGLMQSRLKGSRASSKNLALGLVEMSADFINAYILGSVGRTGHVVGACATFLYNLQMGKEAIESGSARFVVVGGAEAPITPEIVDGFYAMSALSDDKRMMEMQAQHNEDLNKGPIQEKACRPFGQNAGMVLGESAQFIILMDDALAVELGAEVYGCVSAVSSHSDGYKSSISGPGVGNYITMAKCAAQAEKIIGLKKLRTRTFVHAHGTGTPANRTTESHILNEVAKTYGIKSIPVTGIKSYLGHSMAPASGDQLTATLGTWNKGIIPGIHSTDSIADDVHHDNLDILLDNKNEEKGFFSAAFLNAKGFGGNNASALILSPEESMALVSKKYSKAKLKKYQSDNEGVKAKSSQHNKQCLKGKYNIIYKFNENVLQGEEDVKLEKNKLTLKGFKQSINLKK
;
A
#
# COMPACT_ATOMS: atom_id res chain seq x y z
N MET A 1 -14.81 7.72 -29.05
CA MET A 1 -13.98 7.31 -27.90
C MET A 1 -14.30 8.23 -26.74
N SER A 2 -14.32 7.73 -25.50
CA SER A 2 -14.59 8.58 -24.33
C SER A 2 -13.60 9.75 -24.29
N THR A 3 -14.11 10.97 -24.16
CA THR A 3 -13.30 12.19 -23.96
C THR A 3 -12.81 12.31 -22.51
N GLN A 4 -13.30 11.45 -21.62
CA GLN A 4 -12.95 11.46 -20.21
C GLN A 4 -11.45 11.16 -19.99
N PRO A 5 -10.77 11.90 -19.10
CA PRO A 5 -9.39 11.62 -18.73
C PRO A 5 -9.21 10.22 -18.13
N LEU A 6 -8.06 9.60 -18.38
CA LEU A 6 -7.69 8.33 -17.74
C LEU A 6 -6.90 8.59 -16.45
N ALA A 7 -7.23 7.89 -15.37
CA ALA A 7 -6.45 7.89 -14.14
C ALA A 7 -5.27 6.91 -14.26
N LEU A 8 -4.12 7.40 -14.74
CA LEU A 8 -2.92 6.59 -14.95
C LEU A 8 -2.06 6.58 -13.69
N ILE A 9 -1.62 5.39 -13.27
CA ILE A 9 -0.66 5.24 -12.18
C ILE A 9 0.73 5.57 -12.72
N THR A 10 1.32 6.67 -12.26
CA THR A 10 2.61 7.17 -12.76
C THR A 10 3.74 7.15 -11.73
N GLY A 11 3.42 6.85 -10.48
CA GLY A 11 4.41 6.62 -9.43
C GLY A 11 3.79 5.80 -8.31
N PHE A 12 4.63 5.08 -7.58
CA PHE A 12 4.23 4.31 -6.41
C PHE A 12 5.41 4.16 -5.47
N GLY A 13 5.15 4.08 -4.17
CA GLY A 13 6.19 3.90 -3.17
C GLY A 13 5.58 3.75 -1.79
N GLY A 14 6.43 3.43 -0.82
CA GLY A 14 5.95 3.07 0.49
C GLY A 14 6.88 2.13 1.24
N ILE A 15 6.43 1.75 2.42
CA ILE A 15 7.10 0.79 3.29
C ILE A 15 6.04 -0.07 3.99
N ASN A 16 6.28 -1.37 4.05
CA ASN A 16 5.52 -2.30 4.88
C ASN A 16 6.46 -3.33 5.49
N SER A 17 5.91 -4.38 6.10
CA SER A 17 6.70 -5.42 6.74
C SER A 17 7.64 -6.18 5.80
N ALA A 18 7.34 -6.26 4.49
CA ALA A 18 8.24 -6.87 3.51
C ALA A 18 9.33 -5.93 3.00
N GLY A 19 9.31 -4.64 3.36
CA GLY A 19 10.31 -3.64 3.01
C GLY A 19 9.78 -2.52 2.10
N ARG A 20 10.69 -1.93 1.31
CA ARG A 20 10.40 -0.78 0.45
C ARG A 20 9.56 -1.17 -0.75
N SER A 21 8.53 -0.39 -1.08
CA SER A 21 7.57 -0.78 -2.12
C SER A 21 8.04 -0.42 -3.52
N SER A 22 8.71 0.72 -3.70
CA SER A 22 9.23 1.10 -5.02
C SER A 22 10.39 0.19 -5.47
N SER A 23 10.69 0.19 -6.78
CA SER A 23 11.47 -0.89 -7.44
C SER A 23 10.93 -2.31 -7.19
N TYR A 24 9.68 -2.41 -6.73
CA TYR A 24 8.96 -3.66 -6.43
C TYR A 24 9.63 -4.51 -5.33
N LEU A 25 10.41 -3.93 -4.42
CA LEU A 25 11.27 -4.72 -3.52
C LEU A 25 10.48 -5.51 -2.46
N ALA A 26 9.46 -4.90 -1.85
CA ALA A 26 8.55 -5.59 -0.94
C ALA A 26 7.86 -6.77 -1.63
N TYR A 27 7.40 -6.57 -2.88
CA TYR A 27 6.84 -7.64 -3.70
C TYR A 27 7.87 -8.74 -4.00
N LYS A 28 9.08 -8.37 -4.43
CA LYS A 28 10.17 -9.31 -4.71
C LYS A 28 10.53 -10.13 -3.48
N ASN A 29 10.47 -9.56 -2.27
CA ASN A 29 10.70 -10.29 -1.03
C ASN A 29 9.63 -11.38 -0.78
N MET A 30 8.37 -11.14 -1.15
CA MET A 30 7.31 -12.15 -1.04
C MET A 30 7.48 -13.32 -2.03
N VAL A 31 8.03 -13.06 -3.22
CA VAL A 31 8.26 -14.08 -4.27
C VAL A 31 9.74 -14.46 -4.42
N PHE A 32 10.52 -14.28 -3.36
CA PHE A 32 11.99 -14.27 -3.38
C PHE A 32 12.61 -15.52 -4.04
N ASP A 33 12.05 -16.69 -3.75
CA ASP A 33 12.56 -17.98 -4.23
C ASP A 33 12.30 -18.20 -5.73
N SER A 34 11.42 -17.39 -6.33
CA SER A 34 11.13 -17.40 -7.77
C SER A 34 11.95 -16.36 -8.57
N LEU A 35 12.86 -15.63 -7.92
CA LEU A 35 13.66 -14.57 -8.54
C LEU A 35 15.01 -15.05 -9.06
N THR A 36 15.60 -14.27 -9.97
CA THR A 36 17.00 -14.46 -10.35
C THR A 36 17.94 -14.11 -9.19
N SER A 37 19.15 -14.68 -9.17
CA SER A 37 20.14 -14.38 -8.11
C SER A 37 20.49 -12.89 -8.01
N LYS A 38 20.43 -12.14 -9.12
CA LYS A 38 20.67 -10.69 -9.13
C LYS A 38 19.57 -9.94 -8.38
N GLU A 39 18.32 -10.34 -8.57
CA GLU A 39 17.16 -9.71 -7.92
C GLU A 39 17.08 -10.10 -6.45
N GLN A 40 17.44 -11.34 -6.11
CA GLN A 40 17.59 -11.77 -4.72
C GLN A 40 18.64 -10.92 -4.00
N LEU A 41 19.81 -10.70 -4.59
CA LEU A 41 20.83 -9.83 -4.03
C LEU A 41 20.35 -8.38 -3.87
N GLU A 42 19.54 -7.87 -4.80
CA GLU A 42 18.94 -6.53 -4.71
C GLU A 42 18.00 -6.42 -3.49
N VAL A 43 17.13 -7.41 -3.28
CA VAL A 43 16.23 -7.47 -2.11
C VAL A 43 17.03 -7.58 -0.81
N LEU A 44 18.00 -8.48 -0.76
CA LEU A 44 18.84 -8.68 0.43
C LEU A 44 19.64 -7.42 0.78
N GLN A 45 20.16 -6.71 -0.23
CA GLN A 45 20.87 -5.47 -0.02
C GLN A 45 19.95 -4.38 0.56
N ASP A 46 18.76 -4.18 -0.02
CA ASP A 46 17.80 -3.18 0.47
C ASP A 46 17.39 -3.48 1.92
N LEU A 47 17.05 -4.73 2.22
CA LEU A 47 16.69 -5.16 3.58
C LEU A 47 17.85 -4.99 4.56
N ALA A 48 19.06 -5.44 4.22
CA ALA A 48 20.20 -5.35 5.12
C ALA A 48 20.56 -3.88 5.44
N VAL A 49 20.40 -2.97 4.48
CA VAL A 49 20.57 -1.52 4.71
C VAL A 49 19.43 -0.94 5.54
N LEU A 50 18.16 -1.28 5.26
CA LEU A 50 17.02 -0.85 6.09
C LEU A 50 17.15 -1.32 7.54
N GLN A 51 17.65 -2.53 7.74
CA GLN A 51 17.87 -3.15 9.05
C GLN A 51 19.12 -2.61 9.77
N GLY A 52 19.90 -1.73 9.13
CA GLY A 52 21.15 -1.20 9.67
C GLY A 52 22.26 -2.25 9.84
N LYS A 53 22.15 -3.41 9.18
CA LYS A 53 23.15 -4.49 9.26
C LYS A 53 24.41 -4.16 8.47
N ILE A 54 24.27 -3.41 7.39
CA ILE A 54 25.37 -2.98 6.52
C ILE A 54 25.21 -1.53 6.12
N GLU A 55 26.33 -0.85 5.87
CA GLU A 55 26.37 0.49 5.31
C GLU A 55 27.50 0.68 4.30
N PRO A 56 27.33 1.59 3.32
CA PRO A 56 28.36 1.85 2.32
C PRO A 56 29.40 2.86 2.82
N ILE A 57 30.69 2.48 2.76
CA ILE A 57 31.82 3.37 3.06
C ILE A 57 32.65 3.59 1.80
N GLY A 58 32.48 4.76 1.19
CA GLY A 58 33.12 5.11 -0.09
C GLY A 58 32.71 4.17 -1.23
N ARG A 59 33.59 3.25 -1.63
CA ARG A 59 33.32 2.19 -2.63
C ARG A 59 33.16 0.80 -2.00
N SER A 60 33.35 0.68 -0.70
CA SER A 60 33.30 -0.57 0.07
C SER A 60 32.02 -0.64 0.90
N TRP A 61 31.86 -1.77 1.60
CA TRP A 61 30.75 -2.02 2.52
C TRP A 61 31.30 -2.47 3.86
N GLU A 62 30.65 -2.05 4.93
CA GLU A 62 30.96 -2.43 6.30
C GLU A 62 29.68 -2.91 7.01
N THR A 63 29.86 -3.75 8.03
CA THR A 63 28.78 -4.14 8.96
C THR A 63 28.58 -3.08 10.04
N SER A 64 27.51 -3.20 10.82
CA SER A 64 27.27 -2.33 11.99
C SER A 64 28.38 -2.36 13.06
N SER A 65 29.25 -3.39 13.07
CA SER A 65 30.43 -3.48 13.94
C SER A 65 31.68 -2.80 13.37
N GLY A 66 31.62 -2.30 12.13
CA GLY A 66 32.75 -1.69 11.41
C GLY A 66 33.63 -2.68 10.64
N ASP A 67 33.19 -3.94 10.50
CA ASP A 67 33.94 -4.94 9.73
C ASP A 67 33.71 -4.77 8.23
N SER A 68 34.78 -4.66 7.44
CA SER A 68 34.68 -4.58 5.98
C SER A 68 34.24 -5.92 5.37
N ILE A 69 33.32 -5.86 4.40
CA ILE A 69 32.70 -7.05 3.80
C ILE A 69 32.77 -7.05 2.27
N ASP A 70 32.89 -8.26 1.70
CA ASP A 70 32.45 -8.50 0.33
C ASP A 70 30.92 -8.56 0.33
N LEU A 71 30.28 -7.58 -0.31
CA LEU A 71 28.82 -7.43 -0.27
C LEU A 71 28.09 -8.68 -0.75
N LYS A 72 28.49 -9.24 -1.90
CA LYS A 72 27.77 -10.37 -2.50
C LYS A 72 27.85 -11.60 -1.61
N LYS A 73 29.04 -11.89 -1.09
CA LYS A 73 29.27 -13.00 -0.18
C LYS A 73 28.48 -12.81 1.11
N TYR A 74 28.57 -11.65 1.75
CA TYR A 74 27.84 -11.36 2.99
C TYR A 74 26.33 -11.55 2.81
N LEU A 75 25.74 -10.98 1.75
CA LEU A 75 24.31 -11.10 1.50
C LEU A 75 23.89 -12.55 1.27
N THR A 76 24.68 -13.32 0.51
CA THR A 76 24.38 -14.74 0.24
C THR A 76 24.46 -15.58 1.50
N ASP A 77 25.54 -15.42 2.27
CA ASP A 77 25.80 -16.18 3.50
C ASP A 77 24.78 -15.86 4.61
N ASN A 78 24.18 -14.67 4.59
CA ASN A 78 23.23 -14.19 5.60
C ASN A 78 21.79 -14.07 5.09
N ALA A 79 21.47 -14.63 3.91
CA ALA A 79 20.18 -14.41 3.25
C ALA A 79 18.97 -14.73 4.14
N SER A 80 18.98 -15.88 4.81
CA SER A 80 17.89 -16.30 5.70
C SER A 80 17.72 -15.35 6.89
N ASN A 81 18.81 -14.96 7.55
CA ASN A 81 18.79 -14.04 8.69
C ASN A 81 18.33 -12.64 8.31
N ILE A 82 18.64 -12.17 7.10
CA ILE A 82 18.16 -10.88 6.60
C ILE A 82 16.64 -10.94 6.38
N ARG A 83 16.13 -12.03 5.79
CA ARG A 83 14.71 -12.14 5.46
C ARG A 83 13.81 -12.44 6.67
N SER A 84 14.28 -13.23 7.64
CA SER A 84 13.51 -13.56 8.86
C SER A 84 13.17 -12.33 9.71
N ASP A 85 13.92 -11.24 9.56
CA ASP A 85 13.68 -9.95 10.21
C ASP A 85 12.67 -9.06 9.46
N SER A 86 11.84 -9.65 8.58
CA SER A 86 10.82 -8.98 7.78
C SER A 86 9.53 -9.81 7.74
N MET A 87 8.46 -9.27 7.17
CA MET A 87 7.13 -9.92 7.05
C MET A 87 6.50 -10.22 8.42
N VAL A 88 5.38 -10.95 8.44
CA VAL A 88 4.75 -11.46 9.65
C VAL A 88 5.72 -12.40 10.37
N ARG A 89 5.97 -12.08 11.64
CA ARG A 89 6.90 -12.79 12.52
C ARG A 89 6.55 -12.51 13.99
N GLU A 90 7.34 -13.04 14.89
CA GLU A 90 7.25 -12.75 16.33
C GLU A 90 7.30 -11.24 16.61
N LEU A 91 6.43 -10.77 17.50
CA LEU A 91 6.33 -9.38 17.91
C LEU A 91 7.59 -8.95 18.66
N ASP A 92 8.19 -7.84 18.22
CA ASP A 92 9.31 -7.22 18.92
C ASP A 92 8.81 -6.54 20.22
N ARG A 93 9.07 -7.19 21.35
CA ARG A 93 8.66 -6.73 22.68
C ARG A 93 9.14 -5.32 23.00
N ASP A 94 10.39 -5.01 22.67
CA ASP A 94 11.02 -3.74 23.03
C ASP A 94 10.43 -2.55 22.26
N ILE A 95 9.98 -2.80 21.02
CA ILE A 95 9.37 -1.78 20.17
C ILE A 95 7.88 -1.61 20.48
N TYR A 96 7.13 -2.71 20.59
CA TYR A 96 5.67 -2.67 20.57
C TYR A 96 4.99 -2.97 21.91
N ASP A 97 5.66 -3.63 22.85
CA ASP A 97 5.03 -4.18 24.06
C ASP A 97 5.83 -3.95 25.35
N LYS A 98 6.28 -2.70 25.57
CA LYS A 98 7.09 -2.31 26.73
C LYS A 98 6.43 -2.59 28.08
N ASP A 99 5.10 -2.60 28.13
CA ASP A 99 4.31 -2.84 29.34
C ASP A 99 3.86 -4.30 29.49
N ASN A 100 4.34 -5.20 28.61
CA ASN A 100 4.02 -6.63 28.57
C ASN A 100 2.50 -6.92 28.55
N ILE A 101 1.76 -6.16 27.76
CA ILE A 101 0.30 -6.31 27.62
C ILE A 101 -0.02 -7.27 26.47
N ILE A 102 0.61 -7.08 25.31
CA ILE A 102 0.31 -7.84 24.09
C ILE A 102 0.74 -9.29 24.24
N LEU A 103 1.98 -9.53 24.66
CA LEU A 103 2.56 -10.86 24.73
C LEU A 103 2.06 -11.62 25.96
N ASP A 104 2.13 -11.01 27.15
CA ASP A 104 1.94 -11.75 28.40
C ASP A 104 0.48 -11.78 28.86
N LYS A 105 -0.34 -10.77 28.52
CA LYS A 105 -1.76 -10.70 28.97
C LYS A 105 -2.74 -11.09 27.88
N ILE A 106 -2.54 -10.60 26.66
CA ILE A 106 -3.41 -10.91 25.52
C ILE A 106 -3.01 -12.23 24.88
N GLY A 107 -1.71 -12.51 24.76
CA GLY A 107 -1.20 -13.70 24.08
C GLY A 107 -1.32 -13.58 22.56
N ALA A 108 -0.96 -12.43 21.99
CA ALA A 108 -0.91 -12.23 20.54
C ALA A 108 0.54 -12.02 20.08
N SER A 109 1.24 -13.11 19.76
CA SER A 109 2.68 -13.07 19.49
C SER A 109 3.09 -12.73 18.05
N ALA A 110 2.16 -12.67 17.09
CA ALA A 110 2.46 -12.42 15.69
C ALA A 110 2.07 -11.01 15.24
N ALA A 111 2.94 -10.34 14.47
CA ALA A 111 2.63 -9.07 13.82
C ALA A 111 3.44 -8.83 12.54
N GLY A 112 2.82 -8.17 11.56
CA GLY A 112 3.46 -7.67 10.34
C GLY A 112 4.17 -6.34 10.59
N GLN A 113 5.39 -6.40 11.13
CA GLN A 113 6.16 -5.23 11.56
C GLN A 113 7.14 -4.79 10.45
N LEU A 114 7.46 -3.49 10.35
CA LEU A 114 8.54 -3.01 9.46
C LEU A 114 9.83 -3.82 9.65
N PRO A 115 10.71 -3.91 8.63
CA PRO A 115 11.97 -4.63 8.75
C PRO A 115 12.71 -4.25 10.04
N LYS A 116 13.15 -5.24 10.81
CA LYS A 116 13.73 -5.02 12.14
C LYS A 116 14.88 -4.02 12.09
N GLY A 117 14.89 -3.05 13.00
CA GLY A 117 15.93 -2.01 13.03
C GLY A 117 15.68 -0.80 12.11
N PHE A 118 14.72 -0.88 11.18
CA PHE A 118 14.36 0.28 10.38
C PHE A 118 13.55 1.30 11.18
N ASP A 119 14.13 2.47 11.41
CA ASP A 119 13.49 3.60 12.07
C ASP A 119 13.33 4.79 11.10
N PRO A 120 12.11 5.04 10.56
CA PRO A 120 11.86 6.18 9.69
C PRO A 120 12.15 7.54 10.35
N SER A 121 12.09 7.61 11.69
CA SER A 121 12.32 8.85 12.44
C SER A 121 13.76 9.36 12.33
N SER A 122 14.71 8.47 12.05
CA SER A 122 16.13 8.79 11.89
C SER A 122 16.46 9.57 10.62
N LEU A 123 15.54 9.58 9.64
CA LEU A 123 15.80 10.09 8.30
C LEU A 123 15.49 11.58 8.11
N TYR A 124 14.82 12.19 9.09
CA TYR A 124 14.43 13.60 9.05
C TYR A 124 14.15 14.12 10.47
N PRO A 125 13.94 15.44 10.68
CA PRO A 125 13.59 16.00 11.99
C PRO A 125 12.19 15.58 12.50
N ALA A 126 12.04 14.31 12.92
CA ALA A 126 10.77 13.65 13.20
C ALA A 126 10.22 13.84 14.64
N ARG A 127 10.68 14.88 15.36
CA ARG A 127 10.43 15.04 16.79
C ARG A 127 8.93 15.10 17.11
N GLN A 128 8.47 14.13 17.93
CA GLN A 128 7.07 13.97 18.36
C GLN A 128 6.09 13.66 17.21
N HIS A 129 6.55 13.17 16.08
CA HIS A 129 5.65 12.66 15.05
C HIS A 129 5.23 11.23 15.39
N PRO A 130 3.93 10.90 15.35
CA PRO A 130 3.47 9.51 15.38
C PRO A 130 4.14 8.66 14.30
N LYS A 131 4.36 7.37 14.58
CA LYS A 131 5.06 6.44 13.68
C LYS A 131 4.46 6.41 12.27
N ALA A 132 3.13 6.41 12.16
CA ALA A 132 2.44 6.45 10.87
C ALA A 132 2.74 7.73 10.04
N LEU A 133 2.97 8.87 10.68
CA LEU A 133 3.38 10.11 10.00
C LEU A 133 4.86 10.06 9.56
N GLN A 134 5.71 9.39 10.33
CA GLN A 134 7.09 9.13 9.93
C GLN A 134 7.14 8.23 8.69
N MET A 135 6.31 7.18 8.68
CA MET A 135 6.13 6.30 7.53
C MET A 135 5.51 7.03 6.33
N THR A 136 4.62 8.01 6.55
CA THR A 136 4.08 8.87 5.50
C THR A 136 5.19 9.65 4.80
N VAL A 137 6.06 10.31 5.56
CA VAL A 137 7.18 11.09 5.03
C VAL A 137 8.14 10.20 4.24
N PHE A 138 8.48 9.03 4.76
CA PHE A 138 9.31 8.05 4.05
C PHE A 138 8.65 7.58 2.74
N GLY A 139 7.41 7.08 2.83
CA GLY A 139 6.70 6.46 1.70
C GLY A 139 6.44 7.43 0.55
N MET A 140 6.14 8.71 0.86
CA MET A 140 5.97 9.73 -0.18
C MET A 140 7.32 10.09 -0.84
N GLY A 141 8.41 10.12 -0.07
CA GLY A 141 9.77 10.27 -0.63
C GLY A 141 10.11 9.15 -1.61
N ASP A 142 9.83 7.89 -1.23
CA ASP A 142 9.99 6.71 -2.08
C ASP A 142 9.13 6.79 -3.36
N ALA A 143 7.87 7.23 -3.24
CA ALA A 143 6.96 7.37 -4.38
C ALA A 143 7.37 8.48 -5.37
N LEU A 144 7.83 9.64 -4.86
CA LEU A 144 8.36 10.73 -5.71
C LEU A 144 9.66 10.33 -6.39
N GLY A 145 10.51 9.55 -5.71
CA GLY A 145 11.70 8.96 -6.30
C GLY A 145 11.38 8.01 -7.46
N GLN A 146 10.39 7.14 -7.27
CA GLN A 146 9.91 6.20 -8.29
C GLN A 146 9.27 6.90 -9.50
N LEU A 147 8.59 8.04 -9.28
CA LEU A 147 8.01 8.88 -10.33
C LEU A 147 9.07 9.35 -11.33
N GLY A 148 10.30 9.64 -10.87
CA GLY A 148 11.42 10.05 -11.74
C GLY A 148 11.27 11.43 -12.39
N ILE A 149 10.24 12.19 -11.99
CA ILE A 149 9.99 13.57 -12.42
C ILE A 149 10.08 14.45 -11.18
N ASP A 150 10.86 15.53 -11.28
CA ASP A 150 10.98 16.50 -10.19
C ASP A 150 9.66 17.23 -9.95
N TRP A 151 9.24 17.33 -8.68
CA TRP A 151 7.96 17.93 -8.31
C TRP A 151 7.78 19.35 -8.85
N LYS A 152 8.84 20.17 -8.84
CA LYS A 152 8.78 21.55 -9.36
C LYS A 152 8.45 21.57 -10.85
N THR A 153 8.94 20.59 -11.61
CA THR A 153 8.63 20.47 -13.04
C THR A 153 7.14 20.24 -13.27
N ILE A 154 6.48 19.48 -12.40
CA ILE A 154 5.03 19.20 -12.46
C ILE A 154 4.25 20.45 -12.06
N GLN A 155 4.61 21.08 -10.95
CA GLN A 155 3.95 22.28 -10.43
C GLN A 155 3.99 23.46 -11.43
N GLU A 156 5.00 23.54 -12.29
CA GLU A 156 5.08 24.56 -13.34
C GLU A 156 4.10 24.33 -14.53
N LYS A 157 3.48 23.15 -14.61
CA LYS A 157 2.65 22.69 -15.74
C LYS A 157 1.16 22.60 -15.45
N ILE A 158 0.77 22.73 -14.19
CA ILE A 158 -0.61 22.61 -13.73
C ILE A 158 -0.99 23.83 -12.90
N ASP A 159 -2.28 24.14 -12.85
CA ASP A 159 -2.76 25.19 -11.96
C ASP A 159 -2.61 24.75 -10.49
N PRO A 160 -2.42 25.67 -9.54
CA PRO A 160 -2.18 25.31 -8.14
C PRO A 160 -3.28 24.44 -7.51
N ASP A 161 -4.53 24.57 -7.97
CA ASP A 161 -5.70 23.82 -7.53
C ASP A 161 -5.90 22.48 -8.27
N GLU A 162 -5.11 22.18 -9.30
CA GLU A 162 -5.17 20.91 -10.05
C GLU A 162 -4.37 19.77 -9.39
N VAL A 163 -3.96 19.95 -8.13
CA VAL A 163 -3.33 18.92 -7.30
C VAL A 163 -4.37 18.37 -6.34
N ALA A 164 -4.37 17.06 -6.07
CA ALA A 164 -5.12 16.50 -4.97
C ALA A 164 -4.33 15.49 -4.12
N VAL A 165 -4.64 15.41 -2.83
CA VAL A 165 -4.04 14.44 -1.91
C VAL A 165 -5.14 13.78 -1.07
N PHE A 166 -5.24 12.46 -1.15
CA PHE A 166 -6.18 11.66 -0.36
C PHE A 166 -5.44 10.57 0.42
N SER A 167 -5.26 10.76 1.73
CA SER A 167 -4.51 9.82 2.58
C SER A 167 -4.88 9.96 4.05
N GLY A 168 -4.73 8.87 4.80
CA GLY A 168 -4.98 8.86 6.24
C GLY A 168 -5.00 7.46 6.84
N ALA A 169 -5.29 7.40 8.13
CA ALA A 169 -5.43 6.18 8.93
C ALA A 169 -6.91 5.83 9.14
N ALA A 170 -7.25 4.54 9.30
CA ALA A 170 -8.64 4.11 9.52
C ALA A 170 -9.07 4.30 10.98
N ILE A 171 -8.16 4.07 11.93
CA ILE A 171 -8.38 4.23 13.36
C ILE A 171 -7.82 5.59 13.81
N GLY A 172 -6.61 5.92 13.36
CA GLY A 172 -5.87 7.11 13.75
C GLY A 172 -4.50 6.79 14.36
N GLN A 173 -3.80 7.82 14.78
CA GLN A 173 -2.45 7.73 15.30
C GLN A 173 -2.52 7.47 16.81
N LEU A 174 -2.67 6.20 17.21
CA LEU A 174 -2.90 5.83 18.61
C LEU A 174 -1.63 5.59 19.43
N ASP A 175 -0.46 5.93 18.91
CA ASP A 175 0.78 5.88 19.70
C ASP A 175 0.88 7.05 20.71
N GLY A 176 1.95 7.05 21.51
CA GLY A 176 2.20 8.08 22.52
C GLY A 176 2.35 9.51 21.99
N PHE A 177 2.60 9.70 20.69
CA PHE A 177 2.72 11.01 20.07
C PHE A 177 1.43 11.53 19.43
N GLY A 178 0.44 10.65 19.23
CA GLY A 178 -0.91 11.01 18.77
C GLY A 178 -1.96 10.90 19.87
N PHE A 179 -3.08 10.26 19.55
CA PHE A 179 -4.22 10.07 20.45
C PHE A 179 -3.96 9.13 21.62
N GLY A 180 -3.00 8.19 21.53
CA GLY A 180 -2.61 7.38 22.67
C GLY A 180 -2.09 8.25 23.81
N GLY A 181 -1.17 9.17 23.49
CA GLY A 181 -0.71 10.19 24.44
C GLY A 181 -1.84 11.10 24.93
N LEU A 182 -2.71 11.57 24.02
CA LEU A 182 -3.86 12.41 24.37
C LEU A 182 -4.73 11.78 25.47
N MET A 183 -5.11 10.51 25.27
CA MET A 183 -6.07 9.81 26.13
C MET A 183 -5.41 9.28 27.41
N GLN A 184 -4.12 8.96 27.39
CA GLN A 184 -3.46 8.30 28.52
C GLN A 184 -2.69 9.23 29.45
N SER A 185 -2.21 10.40 28.97
CA SER A 185 -1.30 11.22 29.78
C SER A 185 -1.86 11.56 31.17
N ARG A 186 -3.16 11.89 31.27
CA ARG A 186 -3.80 12.21 32.56
C ARG A 186 -3.91 11.01 33.49
N LEU A 187 -4.21 9.84 32.94
CA LEU A 187 -4.24 8.58 33.68
C LEU A 187 -2.84 8.18 34.18
N LYS A 188 -1.79 8.53 33.42
CA LYS A 188 -0.38 8.34 33.77
C LYS A 188 0.22 9.48 34.60
N GLY A 189 -0.61 10.38 35.16
CA GLY A 189 -0.15 11.45 36.07
C GLY A 189 0.54 12.65 35.40
N SER A 190 0.46 12.76 34.07
CA SER A 190 1.05 13.86 33.28
C SER A 190 -0.03 14.65 32.52
N ARG A 191 0.37 15.64 31.72
CA ARG A 191 -0.52 16.32 30.78
C ARG A 191 -0.22 15.88 29.36
N ALA A 192 -1.25 15.83 28.51
CA ALA A 192 -1.06 15.64 27.08
C ALA A 192 -0.16 16.76 26.51
N SER A 193 0.66 16.43 25.51
CA SER A 193 1.46 17.42 24.80
C SER A 193 0.58 18.32 23.94
N SER A 194 1.09 19.49 23.55
CA SER A 194 0.39 20.41 22.64
C SER A 194 0.15 19.84 21.25
N LYS A 195 0.79 18.72 20.89
CA LYS A 195 0.72 18.11 19.56
C LYS A 195 -0.15 16.86 19.50
N ASN A 196 -0.39 16.18 20.63
CA ASN A 196 -1.08 14.88 20.65
C ASN A 196 -2.43 14.92 19.95
N LEU A 197 -3.23 15.96 20.18
CA LEU A 197 -4.54 16.10 19.56
C LEU A 197 -4.41 16.34 18.05
N ALA A 198 -3.59 17.31 17.64
CA ALA A 198 -3.47 17.67 16.23
C ALA A 198 -2.88 16.52 15.39
N LEU A 199 -1.77 15.94 15.84
CA LEU A 199 -1.09 14.85 15.13
C LEU A 199 -1.82 13.50 15.24
N GLY A 200 -2.81 13.41 16.14
CA GLY A 200 -3.66 12.24 16.31
C GLY A 200 -4.74 12.07 15.23
N LEU A 201 -5.06 13.14 14.48
CA LEU A 201 -6.16 13.17 13.52
C LEU A 201 -5.91 12.24 12.33
N VAL A 202 -6.96 11.54 11.91
CA VAL A 202 -6.91 10.49 10.87
C VAL A 202 -6.41 11.00 9.50
N GLU A 203 -6.67 12.26 9.14
CA GLU A 203 -6.24 12.87 7.88
C GLU A 203 -4.77 13.32 7.89
N MET A 204 -4.07 13.31 9.04
CA MET A 204 -2.74 13.91 9.16
C MET A 204 -1.69 13.37 8.18
N SER A 205 -1.90 12.19 7.60
CA SER A 205 -1.07 11.71 6.49
C SER A 205 -1.18 12.62 5.25
N ALA A 206 -2.40 12.95 4.79
CA ALA A 206 -2.60 13.90 3.69
C ALA A 206 -2.10 15.30 4.07
N ASP A 207 -2.36 15.74 5.28
CA ASP A 207 -1.93 17.07 5.75
C ASP A 207 -0.40 17.19 5.76
N PHE A 208 0.33 16.16 6.19
CA PHE A 208 1.80 16.15 6.15
C PHE A 208 2.33 16.18 4.72
N ILE A 209 1.69 15.46 3.79
CA ILE A 209 2.06 15.48 2.38
C ILE A 209 1.87 16.88 1.80
N ASN A 210 0.73 17.52 2.05
CA ASN A 210 0.45 18.86 1.57
C ASN A 210 1.39 19.89 2.19
N ALA A 211 1.51 19.91 3.53
CA ALA A 211 2.21 20.96 4.26
C ALA A 211 3.73 20.87 4.18
N TYR A 212 4.30 19.65 4.17
CA TYR A 212 5.73 19.47 4.38
C TYR A 212 6.44 18.75 3.23
N ILE A 213 5.72 18.23 2.23
CA ILE A 213 6.34 17.50 1.11
C ILE A 213 6.11 18.23 -0.20
N LEU A 214 4.84 18.42 -0.58
CA LEU A 214 4.45 19.02 -1.86
C LEU A 214 4.31 20.54 -1.79
N GLY A 215 3.99 21.10 -0.62
CA GLY A 215 3.61 22.52 -0.51
C GLY A 215 2.35 22.81 -1.32
N SER A 216 1.41 21.85 -1.35
CA SER A 216 0.21 21.93 -2.18
C SER A 216 -0.87 22.77 -1.52
N VAL A 217 -1.56 23.57 -2.33
CA VAL A 217 -2.78 24.32 -1.99
C VAL A 217 -4.02 23.72 -2.67
N GLY A 218 -3.85 22.56 -3.30
CA GLY A 218 -4.91 21.87 -4.02
C GLY A 218 -5.89 21.16 -3.10
N ARG A 219 -6.71 20.29 -3.70
CA ARG A 219 -7.75 19.55 -2.99
C ARG A 219 -7.13 18.55 -2.01
N THR A 220 -7.62 18.52 -0.77
CA THR A 220 -7.24 17.50 0.22
C THR A 220 -8.47 16.78 0.74
N GLY A 221 -8.26 15.61 1.34
CA GLY A 221 -9.29 14.92 2.11
C GLY A 221 -8.87 13.53 2.53
N HIS A 222 -9.73 12.88 3.31
CA HIS A 222 -9.58 11.50 3.70
C HIS A 222 -10.95 10.85 3.86
N VAL A 223 -11.11 9.62 3.35
CA VAL A 223 -12.34 8.85 3.54
C VAL A 223 -12.06 7.57 4.31
N VAL A 224 -12.61 7.51 5.52
CA VAL A 224 -12.51 6.33 6.39
C VAL A 224 -13.54 5.30 5.97
N GLY A 225 -13.06 4.22 5.35
CA GLY A 225 -13.82 3.02 4.98
C GLY A 225 -13.40 1.79 5.78
N ALA A 226 -13.03 1.96 7.05
CA ALA A 226 -12.38 0.93 7.88
C ALA A 226 -11.20 0.28 7.12
N CYS A 227 -11.11 -1.05 7.07
CA CYS A 227 -10.07 -1.78 6.37
C CYS A 227 -10.08 -1.64 4.82
N ALA A 228 -11.10 -1.00 4.24
CA ALA A 228 -11.20 -0.70 2.81
C ALA A 228 -10.80 0.75 2.44
N THR A 229 -10.34 1.54 3.42
CA THR A 229 -10.04 2.98 3.32
C THR A 229 -9.19 3.37 2.12
N PHE A 230 -8.11 2.67 1.81
CA PHE A 230 -7.29 3.04 0.65
C PHE A 230 -8.06 2.98 -0.67
N LEU A 231 -8.98 2.02 -0.88
CA LEU A 231 -9.82 2.02 -2.08
C LEU A 231 -10.84 3.17 -2.09
N TYR A 232 -11.32 3.62 -0.94
CA TYR A 232 -12.18 4.81 -0.88
C TYR A 232 -11.40 6.08 -1.28
N ASN A 233 -10.16 6.23 -0.78
CA ASN A 233 -9.26 7.30 -1.22
C ASN A 233 -8.93 7.18 -2.73
N LEU A 234 -8.74 5.96 -3.24
CA LEU A 234 -8.49 5.70 -4.66
C LEU A 234 -9.69 6.06 -5.54
N GLN A 235 -10.90 5.82 -5.05
CA GLN A 235 -12.13 6.24 -5.72
C GLN A 235 -12.19 7.77 -5.84
N MET A 236 -11.95 8.51 -4.75
CA MET A 236 -11.87 9.97 -4.79
C MET A 236 -10.81 10.46 -5.78
N GLY A 237 -9.63 9.84 -5.78
CA GLY A 237 -8.55 10.22 -6.67
C GLY A 237 -8.88 10.00 -8.14
N LYS A 238 -9.51 8.86 -8.46
CA LYS A 238 -10.01 8.56 -9.80
C LYS A 238 -11.08 9.57 -10.23
N GLU A 239 -12.06 9.85 -9.38
CA GLU A 239 -13.14 10.80 -9.64
C GLU A 239 -12.62 12.24 -9.80
N ALA A 240 -11.55 12.61 -9.08
CA ALA A 240 -10.91 13.92 -9.21
C ALA A 240 -10.25 14.10 -10.59
N ILE A 241 -9.54 13.08 -11.10
CA ILE A 241 -8.98 13.06 -12.47
C ILE A 241 -10.09 13.08 -13.52
N GLU A 242 -11.09 12.23 -13.36
CA GLU A 242 -12.15 12.04 -14.35
C GLU A 242 -13.08 13.25 -14.50
N SER A 243 -13.30 13.99 -13.41
CA SER A 243 -14.07 15.24 -13.42
C SER A 243 -13.26 16.43 -13.92
N GLY A 244 -11.93 16.31 -14.06
CA GLY A 244 -11.02 17.40 -14.39
C GLY A 244 -10.72 18.34 -13.22
N SER A 245 -11.20 18.03 -12.00
CA SER A 245 -10.91 18.84 -10.79
C SER A 245 -9.45 18.74 -10.32
N ALA A 246 -8.74 17.68 -10.74
CA ALA A 246 -7.32 17.53 -10.51
C ALA A 246 -6.65 16.84 -11.70
N ARG A 247 -5.36 17.08 -11.88
CA ARG A 247 -4.50 16.51 -12.92
C ARG A 247 -3.35 15.68 -12.35
N PHE A 248 -2.95 15.98 -11.11
CA PHE A 248 -1.99 15.21 -10.33
C PHE A 248 -2.62 14.85 -8.99
N VAL A 249 -2.70 13.57 -8.67
CA VAL A 249 -3.33 13.09 -7.43
C VAL A 249 -2.40 12.15 -6.69
N VAL A 250 -2.19 12.38 -5.39
CA VAL A 250 -1.61 11.39 -4.48
C VAL A 250 -2.74 10.67 -3.77
N VAL A 251 -2.75 9.35 -3.86
CA VAL A 251 -3.64 8.48 -3.09
C VAL A 251 -2.81 7.62 -2.16
N GLY A 252 -3.18 7.54 -0.89
CA GLY A 252 -2.44 6.73 0.06
C GLY A 252 -3.22 6.30 1.30
N GLY A 253 -2.45 5.70 2.19
CA GLY A 253 -2.82 5.40 3.57
C GLY A 253 -1.55 5.08 4.35
N ALA A 254 -1.50 5.49 5.61
CA ALA A 254 -0.41 5.17 6.51
C ALA A 254 -0.96 4.86 7.91
N GLU A 255 -0.62 3.69 8.44
CA GLU A 255 -1.13 3.25 9.73
C GLU A 255 -0.12 2.34 10.43
N ALA A 256 0.06 2.59 11.73
CA ALA A 256 0.94 1.83 12.63
C ALA A 256 0.11 1.32 13.81
N PRO A 257 -0.77 0.33 13.59
CA PRO A 257 -1.80 -0.06 14.55
C PRO A 257 -1.30 -1.03 15.63
N ILE A 258 0.00 -1.35 15.66
CA ILE A 258 0.58 -2.31 16.61
C ILE A 258 0.81 -1.58 17.95
N THR A 259 -0.27 -1.33 18.68
CA THR A 259 -0.25 -0.78 20.05
C THR A 259 -1.10 -1.66 20.96
N PRO A 260 -0.81 -1.70 22.28
CA PRO A 260 -1.56 -2.53 23.22
C PRO A 260 -3.09 -2.35 23.14
N GLU A 261 -3.56 -1.11 22.99
CA GLU A 261 -4.98 -0.77 23.01
C GLU A 261 -5.71 -1.24 21.74
N ILE A 262 -5.05 -1.14 20.58
CA ILE A 262 -5.63 -1.62 19.32
C ILE A 262 -5.64 -3.14 19.30
N VAL A 263 -4.53 -3.78 19.73
CA VAL A 263 -4.44 -5.23 19.84
C VAL A 263 -5.53 -5.75 20.77
N ASP A 264 -5.71 -5.16 21.95
CA ASP A 264 -6.74 -5.53 22.91
C ASP A 264 -8.16 -5.36 22.34
N GLY A 265 -8.40 -4.26 21.61
CA GLY A 265 -9.67 -4.03 20.93
C GLY A 265 -10.03 -5.14 19.92
N PHE A 266 -9.08 -5.56 19.09
CA PHE A 266 -9.31 -6.67 18.15
C PHE A 266 -9.37 -8.04 18.84
N TYR A 267 -8.62 -8.23 19.93
CA TYR A 267 -8.70 -9.43 20.74
C TYR A 267 -10.07 -9.59 21.40
N ALA A 268 -10.62 -8.51 21.96
CA ALA A 268 -11.97 -8.48 22.55
C ALA A 268 -13.07 -8.81 21.53
N MET A 269 -12.83 -8.56 20.24
CA MET A 269 -13.74 -8.93 19.15
C MET A 269 -13.51 -10.37 18.63
N SER A 270 -12.57 -11.11 19.20
CA SER A 270 -12.10 -12.42 18.72
C SER A 270 -11.65 -12.39 17.25
N ALA A 271 -11.15 -11.24 16.80
CA ALA A 271 -10.74 -11.03 15.42
C ALA A 271 -9.29 -11.46 15.15
N LEU A 272 -8.44 -11.51 16.19
CA LEU A 272 -7.03 -11.86 16.07
C LEU A 272 -6.79 -13.38 16.04
N SER A 273 -5.68 -13.77 15.40
CA SER A 273 -5.00 -15.04 15.67
C SER A 273 -4.16 -14.90 16.94
N ASP A 274 -4.76 -15.18 18.11
CA ASP A 274 -4.03 -15.29 19.38
C ASP A 274 -3.32 -16.65 19.51
N ASP A 275 -2.32 -16.71 20.38
CA ASP A 275 -1.42 -17.85 20.58
C ASP A 275 -2.16 -19.12 20.96
N LYS A 276 -3.20 -19.01 21.79
CA LYS A 276 -4.01 -20.17 22.18
C LYS A 276 -4.69 -20.77 20.95
N ARG A 277 -5.37 -19.95 20.15
CA ARG A 277 -6.06 -20.42 18.95
C ARG A 277 -5.10 -20.88 17.86
N MET A 278 -3.91 -20.28 17.77
CA MET A 278 -2.85 -20.74 16.88
C MET A 278 -2.34 -22.14 17.26
N MET A 279 -2.12 -22.39 18.56
CA MET A 279 -1.70 -23.71 19.06
C MET A 279 -2.78 -24.78 18.84
N GLU A 280 -4.06 -24.44 19.09
CA GLU A 280 -5.19 -25.34 18.82
C GLU A 280 -5.26 -25.71 17.33
N MET A 281 -5.12 -24.73 16.45
CA MET A 281 -5.08 -24.94 14.99
C MET A 281 -3.86 -25.78 14.57
N GLN A 282 -2.66 -25.48 15.05
CA GLN A 282 -1.44 -26.26 14.75
C GLN A 282 -1.60 -27.74 15.13
N ALA A 283 -2.19 -28.00 16.31
CA ALA A 283 -2.42 -29.36 16.80
C ALA A 283 -3.40 -30.13 15.89
N GLN A 284 -4.46 -29.48 15.42
CA GLN A 284 -5.43 -30.08 14.49
C GLN A 284 -4.81 -30.39 13.12
N HIS A 285 -3.71 -29.72 12.76
CA HIS A 285 -3.04 -29.84 11.47
C HIS A 285 -1.70 -30.58 11.50
N ASN A 286 -1.36 -31.24 12.62
CA ASN A 286 -0.10 -31.95 12.82
C ASN A 286 1.15 -31.08 12.55
N GLU A 287 1.07 -29.79 12.85
CA GLU A 287 2.22 -28.88 12.78
C GLU A 287 3.04 -28.96 14.08
N ASP A 288 4.29 -28.46 14.05
CA ASP A 288 5.18 -28.49 15.21
C ASP A 288 4.56 -27.69 16.38
N LEU A 289 4.56 -28.31 17.56
CA LEU A 289 4.07 -27.73 18.83
C LEU A 289 5.21 -27.46 19.82
N ASN A 290 6.43 -27.94 19.55
CA ASN A 290 7.52 -27.92 20.52
C ASN A 290 8.08 -26.51 20.76
N LYS A 291 7.89 -25.60 19.80
CA LYS A 291 8.41 -24.23 19.84
C LYS A 291 7.33 -23.18 20.08
N GLY A 292 6.11 -23.59 20.42
CA GLY A 292 4.97 -22.68 20.57
C GLY A 292 4.33 -22.32 19.21
N PRO A 293 3.62 -21.18 19.12
CA PRO A 293 2.93 -20.78 17.90
C PRO A 293 3.92 -20.46 16.78
N ILE A 294 3.58 -20.83 15.54
CA ILE A 294 4.37 -20.53 14.34
C ILE A 294 3.89 -19.19 13.77
N GLN A 295 4.55 -18.09 14.17
CA GLN A 295 4.07 -16.74 13.88
C GLN A 295 4.04 -16.43 12.38
N GLU A 296 4.97 -16.96 11.59
CA GLU A 296 5.00 -16.78 10.13
C GLU A 296 3.75 -17.37 9.45
N LYS A 297 3.10 -18.36 10.09
CA LYS A 297 1.85 -18.97 9.63
C LYS A 297 0.61 -18.42 10.35
N ALA A 298 0.71 -17.33 11.12
CA ALA A 298 -0.40 -16.85 11.96
C ALA A 298 -1.62 -16.32 11.19
N CYS A 299 -1.41 -15.80 9.97
CA CYS A 299 -2.49 -15.32 9.09
C CYS A 299 -2.64 -16.29 7.91
N ARG A 300 -3.73 -17.07 7.87
CA ARG A 300 -3.97 -18.12 6.85
C ARG A 300 -5.19 -17.82 5.96
N PRO A 301 -5.11 -16.89 5.00
CA PRO A 301 -6.20 -16.61 4.06
C PRO A 301 -6.66 -17.88 3.35
N PHE A 302 -7.97 -18.16 3.34
CA PHE A 302 -8.60 -19.34 2.70
C PHE A 302 -8.19 -20.72 3.23
N GLY A 303 -7.12 -20.84 4.02
CA GLY A 303 -6.81 -22.05 4.76
C GLY A 303 -7.63 -22.20 6.04
N GLN A 304 -7.28 -23.23 6.82
CA GLN A 304 -7.72 -23.32 8.21
C GLN A 304 -7.09 -22.18 9.01
N ASN A 305 -7.90 -21.39 9.71
CA ASN A 305 -7.46 -20.11 10.25
C ASN A 305 -8.19 -19.71 11.53
N ALA A 306 -7.55 -18.86 12.33
CA ALA A 306 -8.05 -18.40 13.62
C ALA A 306 -8.44 -16.91 13.58
N GLY A 307 -7.70 -16.08 12.86
CA GLY A 307 -8.00 -14.67 12.75
C GLY A 307 -6.99 -13.91 11.91
N MET A 308 -7.10 -12.59 11.97
CA MET A 308 -6.12 -11.71 11.35
C MET A 308 -4.91 -11.49 12.26
N VAL A 309 -3.83 -11.06 11.65
CA VAL A 309 -2.63 -10.53 12.31
C VAL A 309 -2.55 -9.05 11.98
N LEU A 310 -2.28 -8.19 12.96
CA LEU A 310 -2.08 -6.76 12.68
C LEU A 310 -0.75 -6.54 11.94
N GLY A 311 -0.75 -5.60 11.00
CA GLY A 311 0.46 -5.14 10.34
C GLY A 311 0.54 -3.61 10.33
N GLU A 312 1.70 -3.08 10.02
CA GLU A 312 1.91 -1.64 9.78
C GLU A 312 2.40 -1.41 8.35
N SER A 313 1.90 -0.34 7.73
CA SER A 313 2.22 -0.02 6.34
C SER A 313 1.99 1.46 6.05
N ALA A 314 2.72 1.99 5.07
CA ALA A 314 2.40 3.25 4.41
C ALA A 314 2.61 3.10 2.91
N GLN A 315 1.55 3.31 2.13
CA GLN A 315 1.53 3.10 0.69
C GLN A 315 0.98 4.33 -0.02
N PHE A 316 1.67 4.77 -1.06
CA PHE A 316 1.31 5.95 -1.84
C PHE A 316 1.39 5.66 -3.34
N ILE A 317 0.37 6.09 -4.05
CA ILE A 317 0.22 6.00 -5.50
C ILE A 317 0.04 7.41 -6.05
N ILE A 318 0.75 7.71 -7.12
CA ILE A 318 0.63 8.96 -7.85
C ILE A 318 -0.17 8.68 -9.11
N LEU A 319 -1.28 9.38 -9.27
CA LEU A 319 -2.11 9.38 -10.45
C LEU A 319 -1.88 10.66 -11.25
N MET A 320 -1.79 10.53 -12.56
CA MET A 320 -1.89 11.66 -13.48
C MET A 320 -3.02 11.43 -14.48
N ASP A 321 -3.62 12.52 -14.95
CA ASP A 321 -4.44 12.46 -16.15
C ASP A 321 -3.56 12.09 -17.37
N ASP A 322 -4.16 11.46 -18.38
CA ASP A 322 -3.41 10.97 -19.54
C ASP A 322 -2.72 12.09 -20.34
N ALA A 323 -3.25 13.31 -20.35
CA ALA A 323 -2.62 14.41 -21.07
C ALA A 323 -1.37 14.90 -20.34
N LEU A 324 -1.41 15.03 -19.01
CA LEU A 324 -0.25 15.39 -18.20
C LEU A 324 0.83 14.30 -18.25
N ALA A 325 0.44 13.02 -18.10
CA ALA A 325 1.38 11.90 -18.17
C ALA A 325 2.11 11.84 -19.51
N VAL A 326 1.38 12.02 -20.62
CA VAL A 326 1.96 12.06 -21.98
C VAL A 326 2.83 13.30 -22.19
N GLU A 327 2.44 14.46 -21.66
CA GLU A 327 3.23 15.70 -21.75
C GLU A 327 4.58 15.57 -21.04
N LEU A 328 4.60 14.94 -19.86
CA LEU A 328 5.78 14.84 -19.02
C LEU A 328 6.66 13.61 -19.30
N GLY A 329 6.24 12.69 -20.18
CA GLY A 329 6.93 11.42 -20.37
C GLY A 329 6.81 10.49 -19.16
N ALA A 330 5.78 10.63 -18.33
CA ALA A 330 5.64 9.85 -17.10
C ALA A 330 5.52 8.35 -17.41
N GLU A 331 6.17 7.51 -16.60
CA GLU A 331 6.00 6.06 -16.75
C GLU A 331 4.58 5.65 -16.37
N VAL A 332 3.97 4.73 -17.13
CA VAL A 332 2.63 4.23 -16.84
C VAL A 332 2.75 2.82 -16.27
N TYR A 333 2.50 2.67 -14.98
CA TYR A 333 2.51 1.39 -14.27
C TYR A 333 1.15 0.67 -14.31
N GLY A 334 0.10 1.36 -14.73
CA GLY A 334 -1.25 0.82 -14.87
C GLY A 334 -2.30 1.92 -14.92
N CYS A 335 -3.57 1.54 -14.94
CA CYS A 335 -4.69 2.48 -14.95
C CYS A 335 -5.80 2.03 -14.00
N VAL A 336 -6.29 2.95 -13.18
CA VAL A 336 -7.41 2.73 -12.27
C VAL A 336 -8.71 2.89 -13.06
N SER A 337 -9.24 1.79 -13.58
CA SER A 337 -10.37 1.83 -14.53
C SER A 337 -11.74 1.80 -13.86
N ALA A 338 -11.85 1.22 -12.68
CA ALA A 338 -13.02 1.34 -11.82
C ALA A 338 -12.62 1.18 -10.37
N VAL A 339 -13.32 1.91 -9.50
CA VAL A 339 -13.40 1.62 -8.08
C VAL A 339 -14.87 1.70 -7.70
N SER A 340 -15.34 0.77 -6.89
CA SER A 340 -16.73 0.71 -6.47
C SER A 340 -16.78 0.50 -4.97
N SER A 341 -17.48 1.37 -4.24
CA SER A 341 -17.72 1.25 -2.80
C SER A 341 -19.22 1.21 -2.48
N HIS A 342 -19.66 0.23 -1.67
CA HIS A 342 -21.07 0.02 -1.34
C HIS A 342 -21.26 -0.48 0.09
N SER A 343 -22.35 -0.05 0.72
CA SER A 343 -22.75 -0.53 2.04
C SER A 343 -23.50 -1.86 1.98
N ASP A 344 -23.71 -2.47 3.15
CA ASP A 344 -24.45 -3.74 3.28
C ASP A 344 -25.97 -3.57 3.46
N GLY A 345 -26.48 -2.34 3.66
CA GLY A 345 -27.85 -2.11 4.11
C GLY A 345 -28.05 -2.38 5.60
N TYR A 346 -29.22 -2.90 6.01
CA TYR A 346 -29.49 -3.25 7.42
C TYR A 346 -28.61 -4.42 7.90
N LYS A 347 -28.08 -4.33 9.12
CA LYS A 347 -27.14 -5.31 9.69
C LYS A 347 -27.55 -5.75 11.10
N SER A 348 -27.31 -7.03 11.41
CA SER A 348 -27.44 -7.54 12.79
C SER A 348 -26.23 -7.14 13.64
N SER A 349 -25.01 -7.42 13.16
CA SER A 349 -23.75 -7.02 13.81
C SER A 349 -22.99 -6.03 12.93
N ILE A 350 -22.40 -4.98 13.53
CA ILE A 350 -21.66 -3.94 12.81
C ILE A 350 -20.36 -4.46 12.18
N SER A 351 -19.75 -5.49 12.77
CA SER A 351 -18.48 -6.09 12.30
C SER A 351 -18.69 -7.29 11.37
N GLY A 352 -19.91 -7.82 11.27
CA GLY A 352 -20.21 -8.97 10.41
C GLY A 352 -20.14 -8.61 8.92
N PRO A 353 -19.82 -9.56 8.02
CA PRO A 353 -19.85 -9.35 6.57
C PRO A 353 -21.29 -9.13 6.06
N GLY A 354 -21.43 -8.63 4.83
CA GLY A 354 -22.74 -8.43 4.20
C GLY A 354 -22.70 -8.35 2.67
N VAL A 355 -23.78 -7.85 2.07
CA VAL A 355 -24.04 -7.96 0.64
C VAL A 355 -23.31 -6.94 -0.23
N GLY A 356 -22.77 -5.86 0.35
CA GLY A 356 -22.21 -4.76 -0.43
C GLY A 356 -21.06 -5.19 -1.35
N ASN A 357 -20.26 -6.18 -0.93
CA ASN A 357 -19.13 -6.65 -1.71
C ASN A 357 -19.50 -7.46 -2.97
N TYR A 358 -20.70 -8.05 -3.04
CA TYR A 358 -21.22 -8.61 -4.29
C TYR A 358 -21.37 -7.50 -5.34
N ILE A 359 -21.90 -6.34 -4.93
CA ILE A 359 -22.13 -5.20 -5.82
C ILE A 359 -20.80 -4.65 -6.33
N THR A 360 -19.82 -4.48 -5.45
CA THR A 360 -18.52 -3.89 -5.82
C THR A 360 -17.77 -4.79 -6.80
N MET A 361 -17.68 -6.10 -6.53
CA MET A 361 -17.01 -7.06 -7.42
C MET A 361 -17.75 -7.22 -8.76
N ALA A 362 -19.07 -7.32 -8.75
CA ALA A 362 -19.86 -7.43 -9.99
C ALA A 362 -19.71 -6.19 -10.88
N LYS A 363 -19.74 -4.98 -10.30
CA LYS A 363 -19.52 -3.73 -11.05
C LYS A 363 -18.12 -3.66 -11.65
N CYS A 364 -17.08 -4.06 -10.92
CA CYS A 364 -15.72 -4.11 -11.43
C CYS A 364 -15.57 -5.16 -12.56
N ALA A 365 -16.16 -6.35 -12.41
CA ALA A 365 -16.11 -7.38 -13.45
C ALA A 365 -16.85 -6.96 -14.73
N ALA A 366 -18.01 -6.32 -14.61
CA ALA A 366 -18.73 -5.75 -15.75
C ALA A 366 -17.91 -4.67 -16.47
N GLN A 367 -17.22 -3.81 -15.72
CA GLN A 367 -16.32 -2.82 -16.31
C GLN A 367 -15.11 -3.49 -17.01
N ALA A 368 -14.57 -4.56 -16.45
CA ALA A 368 -13.48 -5.31 -17.07
C ALA A 368 -13.92 -5.91 -18.40
N GLU A 369 -15.07 -6.59 -18.46
CA GLU A 369 -15.62 -7.11 -19.71
C GLU A 369 -15.75 -6.01 -20.77
N LYS A 370 -16.27 -4.84 -20.38
CA LYS A 370 -16.43 -3.70 -21.28
C LYS A 370 -15.11 -3.18 -21.87
N ILE A 371 -14.03 -3.18 -21.08
CA ILE A 371 -12.74 -2.60 -21.49
C ILE A 371 -11.85 -3.60 -22.21
N ILE A 372 -11.64 -4.78 -21.62
CA ILE A 372 -10.68 -5.78 -22.11
C ILE A 372 -11.36 -6.94 -22.87
N GLY A 373 -12.69 -7.01 -22.85
CA GLY A 373 -13.46 -8.06 -23.49
C GLY A 373 -13.53 -9.35 -22.69
N LEU A 374 -14.61 -10.12 -22.91
CA LEU A 374 -14.91 -11.36 -22.19
C LEU A 374 -13.79 -12.41 -22.25
N LYS A 375 -13.08 -12.51 -23.40
CA LYS A 375 -11.96 -13.45 -23.55
C LYS A 375 -10.84 -13.15 -22.57
N LYS A 376 -10.38 -11.89 -22.50
CA LYS A 376 -9.30 -11.50 -21.58
C LYS A 376 -9.76 -11.54 -20.14
N LEU A 377 -11.00 -11.14 -19.85
CA LEU A 377 -11.60 -11.30 -18.53
C LEU A 377 -11.52 -12.76 -18.05
N ARG A 378 -11.79 -13.74 -18.92
CA ARG A 378 -11.76 -15.16 -18.54
C ARG A 378 -10.37 -15.73 -18.34
N THR A 379 -9.36 -15.25 -19.07
CA THR A 379 -8.06 -15.96 -19.17
C THR A 379 -6.86 -15.11 -18.78
N ARG A 380 -7.03 -13.82 -18.48
CA ARG A 380 -5.94 -12.86 -18.24
C ARG A 380 -6.22 -11.92 -17.08
N THR A 381 -7.03 -12.34 -16.11
CA THR A 381 -7.27 -11.57 -14.88
C THR A 381 -7.03 -12.43 -13.66
N PHE A 382 -6.68 -11.77 -12.56
CA PHE A 382 -6.53 -12.39 -11.24
C PHE A 382 -7.10 -11.48 -10.16
N VAL A 383 -7.24 -12.01 -8.95
CA VAL A 383 -7.81 -11.30 -7.78
C VAL A 383 -6.77 -11.24 -6.66
N HIS A 384 -6.51 -10.03 -6.17
CA HIS A 384 -6.01 -9.84 -4.82
C HIS A 384 -7.20 -9.80 -3.87
N ALA A 385 -7.41 -10.91 -3.16
CA ALA A 385 -8.47 -11.01 -2.17
C ALA A 385 -8.19 -10.12 -0.96
N HIS A 386 -9.27 -9.73 -0.27
CA HIS A 386 -9.20 -9.13 1.05
C HIS A 386 -8.50 -10.10 2.01
N GLY A 387 -8.87 -11.39 2.02
CA GLY A 387 -8.07 -12.50 2.54
C GLY A 387 -7.50 -12.25 3.93
N THR A 388 -8.34 -12.08 4.95
CA THR A 388 -7.91 -11.65 6.29
C THR A 388 -7.50 -12.77 7.23
N GLY A 389 -7.51 -14.02 6.80
CA GLY A 389 -7.26 -15.16 7.69
C GLY A 389 -8.37 -15.39 8.73
N THR A 390 -9.59 -14.91 8.50
CA THR A 390 -10.73 -15.14 9.41
C THR A 390 -11.73 -16.16 8.84
N PRO A 391 -12.40 -16.98 9.68
CA PRO A 391 -13.34 -18.01 9.19
C PRO A 391 -14.52 -17.43 8.41
N ALA A 392 -15.09 -16.32 8.90
CA ALA A 392 -16.19 -15.64 8.21
C ALA A 392 -15.74 -15.08 6.85
N ASN A 393 -14.52 -14.54 6.74
CA ASN A 393 -14.02 -13.98 5.49
C ASN A 393 -13.77 -15.06 4.43
N ARG A 394 -13.10 -16.18 4.77
CA ARG A 394 -12.76 -17.20 3.78
C ARG A 394 -14.01 -17.76 3.09
N THR A 395 -15.10 -17.97 3.84
CA THR A 395 -16.37 -18.45 3.29
C THR A 395 -17.07 -17.38 2.46
N THR A 396 -17.27 -16.19 3.03
CA THR A 396 -18.06 -15.14 2.37
C THR A 396 -17.36 -14.52 1.15
N GLU A 397 -16.06 -14.29 1.23
CA GLU A 397 -15.29 -13.75 0.11
C GLU A 397 -15.18 -14.76 -1.03
N SER A 398 -14.85 -16.02 -0.74
CA SER A 398 -14.75 -17.04 -1.77
C SER A 398 -16.09 -17.24 -2.48
N HIS A 399 -17.21 -17.22 -1.77
CA HIS A 399 -18.54 -17.30 -2.39
C HIS A 399 -18.78 -16.13 -3.36
N ILE A 400 -18.48 -14.90 -2.97
CA ILE A 400 -18.62 -13.71 -3.83
C ILE A 400 -17.79 -13.86 -5.10
N LEU A 401 -16.50 -14.19 -4.94
CA LEU A 401 -15.58 -14.35 -6.06
C LEU A 401 -16.03 -15.50 -6.98
N ASN A 402 -16.47 -16.62 -6.41
CA ASN A 402 -16.93 -17.79 -7.13
C ASN A 402 -18.17 -17.48 -7.98
N GLU A 403 -19.19 -16.81 -7.41
CA GLU A 403 -20.41 -16.49 -8.16
C GLU A 403 -20.16 -15.43 -9.24
N VAL A 404 -19.27 -14.46 -9.01
CA VAL A 404 -18.85 -13.52 -10.07
C VAL A 404 -18.11 -14.27 -11.18
N ALA A 405 -17.13 -15.11 -10.84
CA ALA A 405 -16.39 -15.91 -11.82
C ALA A 405 -17.33 -16.80 -12.66
N LYS A 406 -18.24 -17.53 -12.01
CA LYS A 406 -19.27 -18.37 -12.63
C LYS A 406 -20.16 -17.57 -13.57
N THR A 407 -20.63 -16.38 -13.16
CA THR A 407 -21.48 -15.50 -13.99
C THR A 407 -20.81 -15.14 -15.31
N TYR A 408 -19.49 -14.90 -15.29
CA TYR A 408 -18.71 -14.62 -16.49
C TYR A 408 -18.18 -15.87 -17.20
N GLY A 409 -18.50 -17.09 -16.73
CA GLY A 409 -18.00 -18.34 -17.30
C GLY A 409 -16.49 -18.53 -17.14
N ILE A 410 -15.91 -17.98 -16.09
CA ILE A 410 -14.52 -18.18 -15.70
C ILE A 410 -14.45 -19.47 -14.88
N LYS A 411 -13.56 -20.39 -15.25
CA LYS A 411 -13.47 -21.71 -14.61
C LYS A 411 -12.45 -21.79 -13.46
N SER A 412 -11.48 -20.88 -13.44
CA SER A 412 -10.29 -21.01 -12.58
C SER A 412 -9.58 -19.66 -12.48
N ILE A 413 -10.23 -18.64 -11.91
CA ILE A 413 -9.57 -17.33 -11.74
C ILE A 413 -8.52 -17.41 -10.63
N PRO A 414 -7.25 -16.99 -10.85
CA PRO A 414 -6.25 -16.97 -9.79
C PRO A 414 -6.60 -15.99 -8.67
N VAL A 415 -6.49 -16.44 -7.43
CA VAL A 415 -6.77 -15.65 -6.23
C VAL A 415 -5.58 -15.75 -5.26
N THR A 416 -5.06 -14.60 -4.84
CA THR A 416 -3.98 -14.49 -3.84
C THR A 416 -4.42 -13.69 -2.61
N GLY A 417 -3.79 -13.95 -1.46
CA GLY A 417 -4.06 -13.30 -0.17
C GLY A 417 -2.76 -12.90 0.54
N ILE A 418 -2.18 -11.76 0.19
CA ILE A 418 -0.86 -11.32 0.68
C ILE A 418 -0.81 -10.89 2.16
N LYS A 419 -1.95 -10.85 2.86
CA LYS A 419 -1.96 -10.60 4.31
C LYS A 419 -1.30 -11.75 5.08
N SER A 420 -1.09 -12.91 4.46
CA SER A 420 -0.22 -13.96 4.98
C SER A 420 1.20 -13.45 5.22
N TYR A 421 1.77 -12.69 4.28
CA TYR A 421 3.12 -12.12 4.40
C TYR A 421 3.13 -10.84 5.22
N LEU A 422 2.12 -9.99 5.05
CA LEU A 422 2.22 -8.60 5.49
C LEU A 422 1.49 -8.29 6.80
N GLY A 423 0.59 -9.19 7.23
CA GLY A 423 -0.44 -8.87 8.19
C GLY A 423 -1.51 -7.96 7.58
N HIS A 424 -2.44 -7.51 8.40
CA HIS A 424 -3.49 -6.58 8.02
C HIS A 424 -3.13 -5.17 8.47
N SER A 425 -2.71 -4.35 7.51
CA SER A 425 -2.23 -2.99 7.77
C SER A 425 -3.32 -1.94 8.02
N MET A 426 -4.58 -2.33 8.18
CA MET A 426 -5.72 -1.42 8.29
C MET A 426 -5.92 -0.54 7.04
N ALA A 427 -5.87 0.80 7.13
CA ALA A 427 -6.13 1.69 5.99
C ALA A 427 -5.34 1.40 4.70
N PRO A 428 -4.01 1.16 4.74
CA PRO A 428 -3.16 0.90 3.58
C PRO A 428 -3.32 -0.51 2.99
N ALA A 429 -4.16 -1.38 3.56
CA ALA A 429 -4.19 -2.81 3.21
C ALA A 429 -4.43 -3.09 1.72
N SER A 430 -5.24 -2.28 1.05
CA SER A 430 -5.41 -2.38 -0.41
C SER A 430 -4.38 -1.60 -1.23
N GLY A 431 -3.62 -0.70 -0.60
CA GLY A 431 -2.39 -0.16 -1.16
C GLY A 431 -1.30 -1.23 -1.25
N ASP A 432 -1.17 -2.08 -0.24
CA ASP A 432 -0.28 -3.25 -0.27
C ASP A 432 -0.67 -4.22 -1.40
N GLN A 433 -1.98 -4.47 -1.60
CA GLN A 433 -2.49 -5.26 -2.72
C GLN A 433 -2.14 -4.62 -4.08
N LEU A 434 -2.28 -3.30 -4.20
CA LEU A 434 -1.99 -2.58 -5.43
C LEU A 434 -0.49 -2.63 -5.76
N THR A 435 0.40 -2.36 -4.82
CA THR A 435 1.85 -2.40 -5.09
C THR A 435 2.33 -3.82 -5.43
N ALA A 436 1.77 -4.86 -4.81
CA ALA A 436 2.01 -6.25 -5.19
C ALA A 436 1.50 -6.58 -6.61
N THR A 437 0.36 -6.02 -7.01
CA THR A 437 -0.17 -6.13 -8.38
C THR A 437 0.78 -5.53 -9.41
N LEU A 438 1.33 -4.34 -9.13
CA LEU A 438 2.32 -3.70 -10.00
C LEU A 438 3.59 -4.57 -10.13
N GLY A 439 4.01 -5.21 -9.04
CA GLY A 439 5.10 -6.20 -9.03
C GLY A 439 4.80 -7.42 -9.89
N THR A 440 3.57 -7.93 -9.83
CA THR A 440 3.09 -9.04 -10.66
C THR A 440 3.24 -8.71 -12.15
N TRP A 441 2.88 -7.51 -12.60
CA TRP A 441 3.11 -7.12 -14.01
C TRP A 441 4.59 -6.93 -14.35
N ASN A 442 5.43 -6.61 -13.37
CA ASN A 442 6.87 -6.53 -13.58
C ASN A 442 7.52 -7.90 -13.85
N LYS A 443 7.05 -8.96 -13.17
CA LYS A 443 7.69 -10.29 -13.18
C LYS A 443 6.88 -11.42 -13.82
N GLY A 444 5.57 -11.27 -13.94
CA GLY A 444 4.67 -12.35 -14.32
C GLY A 444 4.34 -13.32 -13.18
N ILE A 445 4.66 -12.99 -11.93
CA ILE A 445 4.52 -13.91 -10.78
C ILE A 445 3.45 -13.39 -9.81
N ILE A 446 2.40 -14.17 -9.56
CA ILE A 446 1.44 -13.87 -8.49
C ILE A 446 1.95 -14.55 -7.20
N PRO A 447 2.07 -13.84 -6.07
CA PRO A 447 2.47 -14.46 -4.80
C PRO A 447 1.44 -15.51 -4.34
N GLY A 448 1.90 -16.66 -3.87
CA GLY A 448 1.06 -17.68 -3.23
C GLY A 448 0.60 -17.28 -1.83
N ILE A 449 -0.18 -18.13 -1.19
CA ILE A 449 -0.56 -18.01 0.22
C ILE A 449 0.33 -18.98 1.02
N HIS A 450 1.54 -18.53 1.32
CA HIS A 450 2.58 -19.37 1.93
C HIS A 450 2.27 -19.92 3.34
N SER A 451 1.28 -19.35 4.03
CA SER A 451 1.02 -19.62 5.44
C SER A 451 0.13 -20.85 5.67
N THR A 452 -0.32 -21.51 4.60
CA THR A 452 -1.17 -22.69 4.70
C THR A 452 -0.93 -23.65 3.53
N ASP A 453 -0.98 -24.95 3.81
CA ASP A 453 -0.70 -26.01 2.84
C ASP A 453 -2.00 -26.62 2.25
N SER A 454 -3.17 -26.14 2.67
CA SER A 454 -4.46 -26.63 2.19
C SER A 454 -5.56 -25.56 2.29
N ILE A 455 -6.57 -25.69 1.42
CA ILE A 455 -7.77 -24.86 1.43
C ILE A 455 -8.76 -25.45 2.45
N ALA A 456 -9.44 -24.61 3.23
CA ALA A 456 -10.48 -25.08 4.16
C ALA A 456 -11.74 -25.56 3.44
N ASP A 457 -12.41 -26.57 3.99
CA ASP A 457 -13.58 -27.24 3.38
C ASP A 457 -14.79 -26.32 3.13
N ASP A 458 -14.89 -25.21 3.85
CA ASP A 458 -15.98 -24.23 3.75
C ASP A 458 -15.70 -23.11 2.71
N VAL A 459 -14.58 -23.18 1.99
CA VAL A 459 -14.25 -22.24 0.93
C VAL A 459 -14.94 -22.64 -0.38
N HIS A 460 -15.59 -21.69 -1.03
CA HIS A 460 -16.19 -21.90 -2.35
C HIS A 460 -15.14 -21.67 -3.45
N HIS A 461 -14.64 -22.73 -4.08
CA HIS A 461 -13.53 -22.62 -5.05
C HIS A 461 -13.77 -23.34 -6.39
N ASP A 462 -15.01 -23.71 -6.72
CA ASP A 462 -15.34 -24.38 -7.99
C ASP A 462 -14.88 -23.62 -9.25
N ASN A 463 -14.84 -22.29 -9.17
CA ASN A 463 -14.43 -21.40 -10.25
C ASN A 463 -13.15 -20.61 -9.92
N LEU A 464 -12.49 -20.92 -8.80
CA LEU A 464 -11.35 -20.18 -8.25
C LEU A 464 -10.10 -21.06 -8.19
N ASP A 465 -8.96 -20.48 -8.52
CA ASP A 465 -7.63 -21.03 -8.28
C ASP A 465 -7.03 -20.31 -7.09
N ILE A 466 -7.32 -20.79 -5.87
CA ILE A 466 -6.74 -20.25 -4.63
C ILE A 466 -5.27 -20.66 -4.59
N LEU A 467 -4.37 -19.68 -4.78
CA LEU A 467 -2.95 -19.94 -4.97
C LEU A 467 -2.25 -20.24 -3.65
N LEU A 468 -1.94 -21.51 -3.38
CA LEU A 468 -1.08 -21.89 -2.25
C LEU A 468 0.40 -21.61 -2.57
N ASP A 469 0.80 -21.88 -3.82
CA ASP A 469 2.12 -21.57 -4.36
C ASP A 469 2.11 -20.36 -5.29
N ASN A 470 3.29 -19.82 -5.58
CA ASN A 470 3.45 -18.76 -6.58
C ASN A 470 2.97 -19.23 -7.96
N LYS A 471 2.17 -18.40 -8.65
CA LYS A 471 1.76 -18.66 -10.04
C LYS A 471 2.66 -17.88 -10.98
N ASN A 472 3.42 -18.60 -11.81
CA ASN A 472 4.36 -18.02 -12.76
C ASN A 472 3.76 -18.01 -14.17
N GLU A 473 3.78 -16.85 -14.81
CA GLU A 473 3.39 -16.62 -16.19
C GLU A 473 4.43 -15.74 -16.89
N GLU A 474 4.32 -15.60 -18.21
CA GLU A 474 5.14 -14.64 -18.93
C GLU A 474 4.86 -13.20 -18.47
N LYS A 475 5.91 -12.37 -18.48
CA LYS A 475 5.75 -10.94 -18.21
C LYS A 475 4.74 -10.32 -19.19
N GLY A 476 3.76 -9.60 -18.66
CA GLY A 476 2.68 -8.99 -19.46
C GLY A 476 1.53 -9.95 -19.81
N PHE A 477 1.51 -11.17 -19.25
CA PHE A 477 0.41 -12.11 -19.47
C PHE A 477 -0.94 -11.61 -18.94
N PHE A 478 -0.95 -11.09 -17.70
CA PHE A 478 -2.16 -10.59 -17.06
C PHE A 478 -2.53 -9.18 -17.54
N SER A 479 -3.74 -9.04 -18.07
CA SER A 479 -4.28 -7.78 -18.61
C SER A 479 -4.89 -6.89 -17.52
N ALA A 480 -5.41 -7.47 -16.45
CA ALA A 480 -6.01 -6.71 -15.36
C ALA A 480 -6.02 -7.48 -14.03
N ALA A 481 -6.16 -6.76 -12.93
CA ALA A 481 -6.32 -7.31 -11.60
C ALA A 481 -7.54 -6.70 -10.91
N PHE A 482 -8.21 -7.51 -10.10
CA PHE A 482 -9.23 -7.05 -9.17
C PHE A 482 -8.61 -6.96 -7.77
N LEU A 483 -8.71 -5.79 -7.13
CA LEU A 483 -8.36 -5.63 -5.72
C LEU A 483 -9.64 -5.63 -4.92
N ASN A 484 -9.75 -6.51 -3.92
CA ASN A 484 -10.93 -6.61 -3.08
C ASN A 484 -10.61 -6.23 -1.64
N ALA A 485 -11.43 -5.38 -1.04
CA ALA A 485 -11.29 -4.96 0.35
C ALA A 485 -12.66 -4.79 1.03
N LYS A 486 -12.72 -5.17 2.31
CA LYS A 486 -13.91 -5.05 3.16
C LYS A 486 -13.49 -4.53 4.53
N GLY A 487 -14.44 -4.08 5.33
CA GLY A 487 -14.20 -3.63 6.69
C GLY A 487 -15.49 -3.50 7.49
N PHE A 488 -15.34 -3.25 8.79
CA PHE A 488 -16.47 -3.05 9.71
C PHE A 488 -17.38 -1.91 9.24
N GLY A 489 -18.62 -1.90 9.75
CA GLY A 489 -19.63 -0.91 9.38
C GLY A 489 -20.31 -1.20 8.04
N GLY A 490 -20.02 -2.35 7.43
CA GLY A 490 -20.46 -2.68 6.08
C GLY A 490 -19.74 -1.85 5.02
N ASN A 491 -18.45 -1.57 5.22
CA ASN A 491 -17.62 -0.91 4.22
C ASN A 491 -17.06 -1.94 3.25
N ASN A 492 -17.39 -1.83 1.98
CA ASN A 492 -16.91 -2.75 0.95
C ASN A 492 -16.40 -1.92 -0.22
N ALA A 493 -15.24 -2.30 -0.76
CA ALA A 493 -14.73 -1.72 -1.99
C ALA A 493 -14.01 -2.75 -2.86
N SER A 494 -14.16 -2.60 -4.18
CA SER A 494 -13.39 -3.35 -5.17
C SER A 494 -12.85 -2.39 -6.21
N ALA A 495 -11.67 -2.68 -6.74
CA ALA A 495 -11.04 -1.90 -7.81
C ALA A 495 -10.63 -2.79 -8.98
N LEU A 496 -10.76 -2.26 -10.20
CA LEU A 496 -10.22 -2.81 -11.43
C LEU A 496 -9.01 -1.99 -11.84
N ILE A 497 -7.85 -2.65 -11.88
CA ILE A 497 -6.59 -2.04 -12.32
C ILE A 497 -6.16 -2.72 -13.62
N LEU A 498 -5.91 -1.94 -14.66
CA LEU A 498 -5.38 -2.43 -15.93
C LEU A 498 -3.86 -2.46 -15.92
N SER A 499 -3.28 -3.43 -16.62
CA SER A 499 -1.84 -3.55 -16.78
C SER A 499 -1.25 -2.35 -17.54
N PRO A 500 0.08 -2.11 -17.47
CA PRO A 500 0.76 -1.11 -18.29
C PRO A 500 0.41 -1.21 -19.78
N GLU A 501 0.36 -2.44 -20.33
CA GLU A 501 0.10 -2.69 -21.75
C GLU A 501 -1.32 -2.31 -22.16
N GLU A 502 -2.34 -2.71 -21.38
CA GLU A 502 -3.73 -2.32 -21.66
C GLU A 502 -3.92 -0.81 -21.46
N SER A 503 -3.26 -0.23 -20.46
CA SER A 503 -3.30 1.22 -20.19
C SER A 503 -2.71 2.00 -21.37
N MET A 504 -1.53 1.60 -21.86
CA MET A 504 -0.91 2.22 -23.02
C MET A 504 -1.69 1.97 -24.32
N ALA A 505 -2.43 0.86 -24.42
CA ALA A 505 -3.36 0.64 -25.53
C ALA A 505 -4.53 1.63 -25.52
N LEU A 506 -5.02 2.04 -24.33
CA LEU A 506 -6.02 3.10 -24.21
C LEU A 506 -5.44 4.48 -24.56
N VAL A 507 -4.26 4.82 -24.03
CA VAL A 507 -3.55 6.07 -24.34
C VAL A 507 -3.30 6.18 -25.85
N SER A 508 -2.86 5.09 -26.50
CA SER A 508 -2.55 5.06 -27.93
C SER A 508 -3.76 5.32 -28.84
N LYS A 509 -4.98 5.09 -28.32
CA LYS A 509 -6.23 5.41 -29.02
C LYS A 509 -6.57 6.91 -28.95
N LYS A 510 -6.10 7.63 -27.93
CA LYS A 510 -6.42 9.04 -27.67
C LYS A 510 -5.41 10.02 -28.30
N TYR A 511 -4.17 9.62 -28.54
CA TYR A 511 -3.10 10.52 -29.00
C TYR A 511 -2.50 10.11 -30.35
N SER A 512 -2.00 11.11 -31.08
CA SER A 512 -1.35 10.89 -32.37
C SER A 512 -0.02 10.14 -32.22
N LYS A 513 0.37 9.38 -33.25
CA LYS A 513 1.66 8.66 -33.31
C LYS A 513 2.86 9.59 -33.03
N ALA A 514 2.81 10.83 -33.52
CA ALA A 514 3.87 11.81 -33.29
C ALA A 514 4.00 12.19 -31.80
N LYS A 515 2.86 12.42 -31.12
CA LYS A 515 2.86 12.71 -29.69
C LYS A 515 3.33 11.52 -28.86
N LEU A 516 2.92 10.30 -29.22
CA LEU A 516 3.38 9.07 -28.57
C LEU A 516 4.89 8.81 -28.77
N LYS A 517 5.43 9.12 -29.95
CA LYS A 517 6.88 9.02 -30.19
C LYS A 517 7.67 10.01 -29.31
N LYS A 518 7.16 11.24 -29.14
CA LYS A 518 7.76 12.21 -28.21
C LYS A 518 7.68 11.71 -26.77
N TYR A 519 6.51 11.25 -26.33
CA TYR A 519 6.31 10.65 -25.01
C TYR A 519 7.33 9.54 -24.73
N GLN A 520 7.54 8.61 -25.67
CA GLN A 520 8.51 7.53 -25.53
C GLN A 520 9.94 8.07 -25.33
N SER A 521 10.34 9.07 -26.13
CA SER A 521 11.65 9.70 -26.00
C SER A 521 11.84 10.42 -24.65
N ASP A 522 10.83 11.12 -24.16
CA ASP A 522 10.91 11.82 -22.87
C ASP A 522 10.91 10.81 -21.70
N ASN A 523 10.16 9.72 -21.84
CA ASN A 523 10.02 8.66 -20.84
C ASN A 523 11.32 7.90 -20.56
N GLU A 524 12.21 7.74 -21.55
CA GLU A 524 13.53 7.14 -21.33
C GLU A 524 14.33 7.90 -20.25
N GLY A 525 14.30 9.23 -20.29
CA GLY A 525 14.94 10.08 -19.29
C GLY A 525 14.32 9.96 -17.90
N VAL A 526 12.98 9.87 -17.84
CA VAL A 526 12.24 9.67 -16.58
C VAL A 526 12.60 8.32 -15.95
N LYS A 527 12.61 7.25 -16.75
CA LYS A 527 13.03 5.90 -16.31
C LYS A 527 14.45 5.86 -15.78
N ALA A 528 15.37 6.57 -16.45
CA ALA A 528 16.76 6.64 -16.02
C ALA A 528 16.88 7.32 -14.64
N LYS A 529 16.16 8.44 -14.41
CA LYS A 529 16.13 9.13 -13.12
C LYS A 529 15.54 8.27 -12.00
N SER A 530 14.40 7.62 -12.26
CA SER A 530 13.77 6.68 -11.33
C SER A 530 14.71 5.53 -10.97
N SER A 531 15.37 4.93 -11.96
CA SER A 531 16.35 3.86 -11.76
C SER A 531 17.57 4.33 -10.97
N GLN A 532 18.03 5.56 -11.21
CA GLN A 532 19.15 6.15 -10.48
C GLN A 532 18.78 6.39 -9.01
N HIS A 533 17.60 6.94 -8.73
CA HIS A 533 17.09 7.11 -7.37
C HIS A 533 17.03 5.78 -6.63
N ASN A 534 16.41 4.76 -7.23
CA ASN A 534 16.31 3.43 -6.64
C ASN A 534 17.67 2.81 -6.31
N LYS A 535 18.70 3.00 -7.15
CA LYS A 535 20.07 2.55 -6.87
C LYS A 535 20.73 3.30 -5.70
N GLN A 536 20.32 4.54 -5.42
CA GLN A 536 20.77 5.28 -4.24
C GLN A 536 20.05 4.79 -2.97
N CYS A 537 18.77 4.43 -3.06
CA CYS A 537 18.03 3.84 -1.94
C CYS A 537 18.64 2.52 -1.46
N LEU A 538 19.16 1.68 -2.38
CA LEU A 538 19.94 0.47 -2.03
C LEU A 538 21.22 0.76 -1.22
N LYS A 539 21.58 2.03 -1.04
CA LYS A 539 22.72 2.53 -0.27
C LYS A 539 22.30 3.39 0.92
N GLY A 540 21.03 3.34 1.31
CA GLY A 540 20.48 4.12 2.42
C GLY A 540 20.23 5.60 2.10
N LYS A 541 20.35 6.00 0.83
CA LYS A 541 20.18 7.39 0.39
C LYS A 541 18.78 7.60 -0.19
N TYR A 542 17.81 7.76 0.70
CA TYR A 542 16.39 7.84 0.36
C TYR A 542 15.91 9.23 -0.10
N ASN A 543 16.71 10.29 0.09
CA ASN A 543 16.36 11.67 -0.25
C ASN A 543 15.00 12.12 0.33
N ILE A 544 14.81 11.92 1.63
CA ILE A 544 13.57 12.27 2.33
C ILE A 544 13.30 13.77 2.23
N ILE A 545 12.03 14.11 1.94
CA ILE A 545 11.58 15.49 1.80
C ILE A 545 10.73 15.84 3.01
N TYR A 546 11.19 16.81 3.80
CA TYR A 546 10.43 17.41 4.89
C TYR A 546 10.78 18.89 5.00
N LYS A 547 9.88 19.76 4.52
CA LYS A 547 10.05 21.20 4.35
C LYS A 547 9.18 21.96 5.35
N PHE A 548 9.58 21.93 6.62
CA PHE A 548 8.87 22.68 7.66
C PHE A 548 9.20 24.18 7.57
N ASN A 549 8.16 25.02 7.67
CA ASN A 549 8.28 26.49 7.62
C ASN A 549 8.89 27.04 6.31
N GLU A 550 8.73 26.31 5.21
CA GLU A 550 9.25 26.66 3.89
C GLU A 550 8.16 27.34 3.06
N ASN A 551 8.41 28.55 2.56
CA ASN A 551 7.49 29.31 1.67
C ASN A 551 6.03 29.40 2.18
N VAL A 552 5.84 29.59 3.49
CA VAL A 552 4.51 29.74 4.10
C VAL A 552 3.83 31.01 3.57
N LEU A 553 2.71 30.84 2.87
CA LEU A 553 1.95 31.94 2.28
C LEU A 553 1.08 32.66 3.31
N GLN A 554 1.02 33.99 3.23
CA GLN A 554 0.12 34.84 3.99
C GLN A 554 -1.01 35.38 3.10
N GLY A 555 -2.26 35.22 3.54
CA GLY A 555 -3.44 35.56 2.74
C GLY A 555 -3.50 37.02 2.27
N GLU A 556 -3.03 37.95 3.08
CA GLU A 556 -3.10 39.39 2.79
C GLU A 556 -2.02 39.87 1.80
N GLU A 557 -0.83 39.25 1.82
CA GLU A 557 0.33 39.71 1.05
C GLU A 557 0.61 38.85 -0.18
N ASP A 558 0.31 37.55 -0.11
CA ASP A 558 0.77 36.56 -1.09
C ASP A 558 -0.35 36.06 -2.02
N VAL A 559 -1.58 36.54 -1.83
CA VAL A 559 -2.75 36.18 -2.64
C VAL A 559 -3.24 37.40 -3.42
N LYS A 560 -3.27 37.29 -4.74
CA LYS A 560 -3.91 38.29 -5.61
C LYS A 560 -5.18 37.71 -6.22
N LEU A 561 -6.33 38.25 -5.81
CA LEU A 561 -7.64 37.86 -6.31
C LEU A 561 -8.13 38.84 -7.39
N GLU A 562 -8.50 38.28 -8.55
CA GLU A 562 -9.11 38.99 -9.67
C GLU A 562 -10.41 38.27 -10.07
N LYS A 563 -11.31 38.93 -10.81
CA LYS A 563 -12.67 38.41 -11.11
C LYS A 563 -12.71 36.96 -11.62
N ASN A 564 -11.71 36.54 -12.38
CA ASN A 564 -11.68 35.22 -13.04
C ASN A 564 -10.40 34.42 -12.73
N LYS A 565 -9.56 34.92 -11.83
CA LYS A 565 -8.20 34.40 -11.63
C LYS A 565 -7.76 34.66 -10.19
N LEU A 566 -7.08 33.68 -9.61
CA LEU A 566 -6.39 33.82 -8.34
C LEU A 566 -4.91 33.47 -8.53
N THR A 567 -4.02 34.37 -8.15
CA THR A 567 -2.56 34.17 -8.23
C THR A 567 -1.99 34.03 -6.83
N LEU A 568 -1.11 33.05 -6.64
CA LEU A 568 -0.41 32.79 -5.39
C LEU A 568 1.08 33.04 -5.59
N LYS A 569 1.73 33.72 -4.65
CA LYS A 569 3.19 33.91 -4.68
C LYS A 569 3.90 32.56 -4.71
N GLY A 570 4.97 32.47 -5.50
CA GLY A 570 5.75 31.24 -5.66
C GLY A 570 5.16 30.22 -6.64
N PHE A 571 3.90 30.38 -7.07
CA PHE A 571 3.29 29.54 -8.11
C PHE A 571 3.39 30.21 -9.48
N LYS A 572 3.85 29.45 -10.48
CA LYS A 572 4.02 29.94 -11.85
C LYS A 572 2.69 30.10 -12.58
N GLN A 573 1.78 29.15 -12.38
CA GLN A 573 0.42 29.18 -12.92
C GLN A 573 -0.51 29.88 -11.93
N SER A 574 -1.65 30.35 -12.44
CA SER A 574 -2.71 30.96 -11.64
C SER A 574 -3.97 30.12 -11.72
N ILE A 575 -4.69 30.05 -10.62
CA ILE A 575 -5.98 29.35 -10.55
C ILE A 575 -7.00 30.07 -11.44
N ASN A 576 -7.63 29.34 -12.36
CA ASN A 576 -8.68 29.85 -13.24
C ASN A 576 -10.07 29.61 -12.62
N LEU A 577 -10.76 30.68 -12.23
CA LEU A 577 -12.03 30.61 -11.52
C LEU A 577 -13.26 30.37 -12.43
N LYS A 578 -13.06 30.20 -13.75
CA LYS A 578 -14.15 29.97 -14.73
C LYS A 578 -14.25 28.52 -15.23
N LYS A 579 -13.37 27.62 -14.78
CA LYS A 579 -13.26 26.25 -15.30
C LYS A 579 -14.53 25.43 -15.08
#